data_AF-A0A7C5KI85-F1
#
_entry.id   AF-A0A7C5KI85-F1
#
_cell.length_a   1.000
_cell.length_b   1.000
_cell.length_c   1.000
_cell.angle_alpha   90.00
_cell.angle_beta   90.00
_cell.angle_gamma   90.00
#
_symmetry.space_group_name_H-M   'P 1'
#
loop_
_entity.id
_entity.type
_entity.pdbx_description
1 polymer ?
#
loop_
_entity_poly.entity_id
_entity_poly.type
_entity_poly.pdbx_seq_one_letter_code
_entity_poly.pdbx_strand_id
1 'polypeptide(L)'
;MLMKIAQFERLFREAASLDVDKDDLKRLSDFLRDKMHDLLLAGQRAARHNGRDVIQPPDLPVTNGLQQSMHAFRQLDVALDLEPVLAAMAGAPIDVATSEEVERLLPDLAGALVVAYAKAIRIIDPKVRNPGSQHHEAARAVFDLLL
;
A
#
# COMPACT_ATOMS: atom_id res chain seq x y z
N MET A 1 -9.96 -7.20 3.23
CA MET A 1 -8.85 -6.33 3.70
C MET A 1 -7.60 -6.80 3.00
N LEU A 2 -6.61 -5.92 2.78
CA LEU A 2 -5.34 -6.25 2.12
C LEU A 2 -4.52 -7.27 2.90
N MET A 3 -4.67 -7.30 4.23
CA MET A 3 -3.96 -8.20 5.14
C MET A 3 -4.75 -8.39 6.44
N LYS A 4 -4.29 -9.28 7.32
CA LYS A 4 -4.91 -9.57 8.62
C LYS A 4 -4.72 -8.39 9.58
N ILE A 5 -5.65 -8.19 10.52
CA ILE A 5 -5.59 -7.14 11.55
C ILE A 5 -4.24 -7.15 12.29
N ALA A 6 -3.79 -8.34 12.71
CA ALA A 6 -2.51 -8.49 13.42
C ALA A 6 -1.29 -8.06 12.58
N GLN A 7 -1.35 -8.20 11.25
CA GLN A 7 -0.29 -7.73 10.35
C GLN A 7 -0.29 -6.21 10.28
N PHE A 8 -1.45 -5.56 10.16
CA PHE A 8 -1.55 -4.10 10.27
C PHE A 8 -1.01 -3.58 11.60
N GLU A 9 -1.50 -4.11 12.73
CA GLU A 9 -1.05 -3.70 14.08
C GLU A 9 0.47 -3.85 14.24
N ARG A 10 1.04 -4.97 13.76
CA ARG A 10 2.49 -5.20 13.79
C ARG A 10 3.24 -4.16 12.95
N LEU A 11 2.79 -3.90 11.72
CA LEU A 11 3.44 -2.93 10.84
C LEU A 11 3.39 -1.51 11.40
N PHE A 12 2.25 -1.07 11.95
CA PHE A 12 2.13 0.25 12.59
C PHE A 12 3.07 0.39 13.78
N ARG A 13 3.15 -0.64 14.62
CA ARG A 13 4.02 -0.67 15.79
C ARG A 13 5.50 -0.65 15.41
N GLU A 14 5.91 -1.49 14.47
CA GLU A 14 7.33 -1.62 14.08
C GLU A 14 7.80 -0.44 13.21
N ALA A 15 6.98 0.05 12.30
CA ALA A 15 7.35 1.13 11.39
C ALA A 15 7.39 2.51 12.06
N ALA A 16 6.50 2.74 13.04
CA ALA A 16 6.24 4.08 13.56
C ALA A 16 5.87 4.11 15.05
N SER A 17 5.96 3.00 15.79
CA SER A 17 5.59 2.92 17.21
C SER A 17 4.17 3.43 17.49
N LEU A 18 3.23 3.10 16.60
CA LEU A 18 1.81 3.47 16.69
C LEU A 18 0.97 2.26 17.11
N ASP A 19 -0.10 2.53 17.87
CA ASP A 19 -1.11 1.57 18.30
C ASP A 19 -2.44 1.97 17.67
N VAL A 20 -2.79 1.30 16.56
CA VAL A 20 -3.91 1.68 15.69
C VAL A 20 -5.18 0.96 16.12
N ASP A 21 -6.30 1.67 16.07
CA ASP A 21 -7.61 1.09 16.37
C ASP A 21 -8.09 0.18 15.23
N LYS A 22 -8.71 -0.95 15.58
CA LYS A 22 -9.30 -1.90 14.63
C LYS A 22 -10.41 -1.28 13.81
N ASP A 23 -11.13 -0.31 14.38
CA ASP A 23 -12.23 0.39 13.72
C ASP A 23 -11.72 1.23 12.52
N ASP A 24 -10.48 1.72 12.58
CA ASP A 24 -9.85 2.49 11.50
C ASP A 24 -9.20 1.60 10.43
N LEU A 25 -8.83 0.35 10.76
CA LEU A 25 -8.12 -0.56 9.84
C LEU A 25 -8.92 -0.91 8.60
N LYS A 26 -10.25 -1.04 8.70
CA LYS A 26 -11.07 -1.33 7.51
C LYS A 26 -11.02 -0.17 6.52
N ARG A 27 -11.20 1.06 7.02
CA ARG A 27 -11.17 2.28 6.20
C ARG A 27 -9.78 2.49 5.59
N LEU A 28 -8.72 2.24 6.37
CA LEU A 28 -7.36 2.28 5.87
C LEU A 28 -7.12 1.24 4.78
N SER A 29 -7.53 -0.02 5.01
CA SER A 29 -7.35 -1.09 4.04
C SER A 29 -8.07 -0.79 2.72
N ASP A 30 -9.25 -0.16 2.78
CA ASP A 30 -9.98 0.25 1.59
C ASP A 30 -9.26 1.37 0.86
N PHE A 31 -8.81 2.40 1.59
CA PHE A 31 -8.03 3.50 1.03
C PHE A 31 -6.74 3.02 0.34
N LEU A 32 -5.96 2.15 0.99
CA LEU A 32 -4.72 1.65 0.42
C LEU A 32 -4.96 0.72 -0.77
N ARG A 33 -6.07 -0.04 -0.78
CA ARG A 33 -6.47 -0.83 -1.94
C ARG A 33 -6.72 0.09 -3.13
N ASP A 34 -7.43 1.20 -2.92
CA ASP A 34 -7.74 2.15 -4.00
C ASP A 34 -6.44 2.77 -4.55
N LYS A 35 -5.45 3.07 -3.70
CA LYS A 35 -4.11 3.48 -4.15
C LYS A 35 -3.37 2.40 -4.93
N MET A 36 -3.44 1.14 -4.51
CA MET A 36 -2.86 0.04 -5.28
C MET A 36 -3.52 -0.11 -6.65
N HIS A 37 -4.84 0.07 -6.72
CA HIS A 37 -5.56 0.11 -7.99
C HIS A 37 -5.08 1.24 -8.90
N ASP A 38 -4.91 2.45 -8.38
CA ASP A 38 -4.45 3.60 -9.17
C ASP A 38 -3.03 3.38 -9.73
N LEU A 39 -2.14 2.75 -8.95
CA LEU A 39 -0.81 2.34 -9.41
C LEU A 39 -0.89 1.32 -10.57
N LEU A 40 -1.78 0.33 -10.47
CA LEU A 40 -2.00 -0.65 -11.53
C LEU A 40 -2.63 -0.03 -12.79
N LEU A 41 -3.57 0.89 -12.62
CA LEU A 41 -4.20 1.61 -13.73
C LEU A 41 -3.19 2.48 -14.48
N ALA A 42 -2.26 3.13 -13.75
CA ALA A 42 -1.13 3.81 -14.36
C ALA A 42 -0.20 2.84 -15.09
N GLY A 43 0.07 1.68 -14.50
CA GLY A 43 0.83 0.59 -15.13
C GLY A 43 0.19 0.08 -16.42
N GLN A 44 -1.13 -0.08 -16.47
CA GLN A 44 -1.86 -0.42 -17.70
C GLN A 44 -1.62 0.61 -18.80
N ARG A 45 -1.68 1.91 -18.46
CA ARG A 45 -1.42 2.97 -19.46
C ARG A 45 0.01 2.89 -20.00
N ALA A 46 1.00 2.65 -19.13
CA ALA A 46 2.40 2.49 -19.53
C ALA A 46 2.62 1.22 -20.37
N ALA A 47 2.04 0.08 -20.00
CA ALA A 47 2.12 -1.16 -20.76
C ALA A 47 1.56 -0.98 -22.18
N ARG A 48 0.35 -0.40 -22.30
CA ARG A 48 -0.28 -0.10 -23.59
C ARG A 48 0.55 0.87 -24.43
N HIS A 49 1.11 1.91 -23.82
CA HIS A 49 2.01 2.85 -24.50
C HIS A 49 3.24 2.13 -25.09
N ASN A 50 3.73 1.11 -24.40
CA ASN A 50 4.81 0.24 -24.86
C ASN A 50 4.34 -0.93 -25.76
N GLY A 51 3.09 -0.93 -26.22
CA GLY A 51 2.55 -1.97 -27.10
C GLY A 51 2.38 -3.33 -26.44
N ARG A 52 2.20 -3.38 -25.11
CA ARG A 52 2.02 -4.62 -24.34
C ARG A 52 0.63 -4.68 -23.71
N ASP A 53 0.06 -5.89 -23.70
CA ASP A 53 -1.20 -6.23 -23.00
C ASP A 53 -0.95 -6.93 -21.66
N VAL A 54 0.26 -6.77 -21.12
CA VAL A 54 0.68 -7.27 -19.81
C VAL A 54 1.47 -6.20 -19.06
N ILE A 55 1.09 -5.95 -17.80
CA ILE A 55 1.79 -5.05 -16.88
C ILE A 55 3.03 -5.76 -16.35
N GLN A 56 4.18 -5.13 -16.51
CA GLN A 56 5.46 -5.54 -15.97
C GLN A 56 5.90 -4.59 -14.85
N PRO A 57 6.84 -4.99 -13.98
CA PRO A 57 7.28 -4.14 -12.86
C PRO A 57 7.68 -2.70 -13.26
N PRO A 58 8.39 -2.46 -14.38
CA PRO A 58 8.77 -1.10 -14.80
C PRO A 58 7.59 -0.20 -15.19
N ASP A 59 6.41 -0.76 -15.44
CA ASP A 59 5.21 0.02 -15.77
C ASP A 59 4.60 0.69 -14.54
N LEU A 60 4.80 0.11 -13.36
CA LEU A 60 4.25 0.64 -12.13
C LEU A 60 4.99 1.94 -11.78
N PRO A 61 4.27 3.04 -11.46
CA PRO A 61 4.90 4.31 -11.12
C PRO A 61 5.42 4.30 -9.67
N VAL A 62 6.26 3.33 -9.33
CA VAL A 62 6.92 3.22 -8.03
C VAL A 62 8.07 4.21 -7.99
N THR A 63 7.83 5.35 -7.35
CA THR A 63 8.88 6.35 -7.13
C THR A 63 9.99 5.80 -6.25
N ASN A 64 11.19 6.39 -6.31
CA ASN A 64 12.29 5.98 -5.45
C ASN A 64 11.93 6.06 -3.95
N GLY A 65 11.10 7.02 -3.53
CA GLY A 65 10.61 7.11 -2.15
C GLY A 65 9.74 5.91 -1.75
N LEU A 66 8.85 5.47 -2.64
CA LEU A 66 8.03 4.27 -2.40
C LEU A 66 8.89 2.99 -2.43
N GLN A 67 9.89 2.93 -3.31
CA GLN A 67 10.85 1.82 -3.36
C GLN A 67 11.63 1.69 -2.03
N GLN A 68 12.03 2.80 -1.42
CA GLN A 68 12.65 2.78 -0.08
C GLN A 68 11.68 2.29 0.99
N SER A 69 10.39 2.60 0.87
CA SER A 69 9.36 2.08 1.79
C SER A 69 9.17 0.56 1.61
N MET A 70 9.26 0.04 0.38
CA MET A 70 9.27 -1.40 0.13
C MET A 70 10.50 -2.07 0.76
N HIS A 71 11.67 -1.44 0.65
CA HIS A 71 12.87 -1.96 1.31
C HIS A 71 12.71 -1.98 2.83
N ALA A 72 12.21 -0.89 3.42
CA ALA A 72 11.94 -0.82 4.85
C ALA A 72 10.93 -1.89 5.29
N PHE A 73 9.87 -2.14 4.51
CA PHE A 73 8.90 -3.19 4.78
C PHE A 73 9.55 -4.59 4.82
N ARG A 74 10.40 -4.93 3.83
CA ARG A 74 11.10 -6.22 3.79
C ARG A 74 11.98 -6.47 5.01
N GLN A 75 12.54 -5.41 5.60
CA GLN A 75 13.36 -5.52 6.81
C GLN A 75 12.55 -5.83 8.07
N LEU A 76 11.22 -5.63 8.07
CA LEU A 76 10.35 -5.92 9.20
C LEU A 76 10.02 -7.42 9.32
N ASP A 77 10.39 -8.24 8.32
CA ASP A 77 10.14 -9.68 8.30
C ASP A 77 8.67 -10.03 8.61
N VAL A 78 7.77 -9.33 7.92
CA VAL A 78 6.33 -9.56 7.95
C VAL A 78 5.94 -10.20 6.62
N ALA A 79 5.68 -11.51 6.63
CA ALA A 79 5.15 -12.20 5.47
C ALA A 79 3.68 -11.80 5.25
N LEU A 80 3.39 -11.26 4.06
CA LEU A 80 2.04 -10.96 3.60
C LEU A 80 1.65 -11.96 2.51
N ASP A 81 0.47 -12.53 2.65
CA ASP A 81 -0.08 -13.49 1.68
C ASP A 81 -0.54 -12.73 0.41
N LEU A 82 -0.33 -13.33 -0.76
CA LEU A 82 -0.78 -12.76 -2.03
C LEU A 82 -2.31 -12.82 -2.19
N GLU A 83 -2.93 -13.93 -1.78
CA GLU A 83 -4.37 -14.16 -1.96
C GLU A 83 -5.25 -13.04 -1.37
N PRO A 84 -5.05 -12.56 -0.12
CA PRO A 84 -5.83 -11.44 0.41
C PRO A 84 -5.68 -10.15 -0.39
N VAL A 85 -4.50 -9.88 -0.93
CA VAL A 85 -4.24 -8.69 -1.74
C VAL A 85 -4.98 -8.79 -3.07
N LEU A 86 -4.87 -9.92 -3.77
CA LEU A 86 -5.61 -10.18 -5.01
C LEU A 86 -7.12 -10.17 -4.77
N ALA A 87 -7.60 -10.81 -3.70
CA ALA A 87 -9.02 -10.84 -3.34
C ALA A 87 -9.56 -9.44 -3.00
N ALA A 88 -8.76 -8.59 -2.35
CA ALA A 88 -9.13 -7.20 -2.11
C ALA A 88 -9.21 -6.39 -3.42
N MET A 89 -8.37 -6.72 -4.41
CA MET A 89 -8.36 -6.12 -5.73
C MET A 89 -9.43 -6.68 -6.69
N ALA A 90 -10.02 -7.83 -6.38
CA ALA A 90 -10.98 -8.51 -7.23
C ALA A 90 -12.21 -7.63 -7.49
N GLY A 91 -12.47 -7.34 -8.78
CA GLY A 91 -13.59 -6.50 -9.22
C GLY A 91 -13.21 -5.07 -9.60
N ALA A 92 -11.97 -4.65 -9.36
CA ALA A 92 -11.45 -3.39 -9.89
C ALA A 92 -11.02 -3.59 -11.36
N PRO A 93 -11.56 -2.82 -12.32
CA PRO A 93 -11.36 -3.10 -13.74
C PRO A 93 -9.95 -2.73 -14.18
N ILE A 94 -9.15 -3.75 -14.47
CA ILE A 94 -7.90 -3.66 -15.23
C ILE A 94 -8.11 -4.48 -16.50
N ASP A 95 -7.86 -3.86 -17.65
CA ASP A 95 -8.14 -4.42 -18.97
C ASP A 95 -6.97 -5.23 -19.55
N VAL A 96 -5.88 -5.35 -18.79
CA VAL A 96 -4.63 -6.02 -19.19
C VAL A 96 -4.21 -6.98 -18.08
N ALA A 97 -3.48 -8.04 -18.45
CA ALA A 97 -2.99 -8.99 -17.46
C ALA A 97 -1.87 -8.36 -16.59
N THR A 98 -1.71 -8.83 -15.35
CA THR A 98 -0.49 -8.63 -14.56
C THR A 98 0.49 -9.76 -14.84
N SER A 99 1.77 -9.44 -15.02
CA SER A 99 2.81 -10.47 -15.01
C SER A 99 2.95 -11.10 -13.62
N GLU A 100 3.43 -12.34 -13.55
CA GLU A 100 3.73 -13.00 -12.28
C GLU A 100 4.71 -12.20 -11.41
N GLU A 101 5.64 -11.47 -12.03
CA GLU A 101 6.56 -10.58 -11.32
C GLU A 101 5.82 -9.44 -10.63
N VAL A 102 4.82 -8.84 -11.29
CA VAL A 102 3.96 -7.83 -10.66
C VAL A 102 3.16 -8.44 -9.53
N GLU A 103 2.56 -9.61 -9.73
CA GLU A 103 1.80 -10.30 -8.67
C GLU A 103 2.66 -10.58 -7.44
N ARG A 104 3.89 -11.06 -7.62
CA ARG A 104 4.86 -11.27 -6.54
C ARG A 104 5.24 -9.96 -5.82
N LEU A 105 5.13 -8.81 -6.46
CA LEU A 105 5.40 -7.50 -5.86
C LEU A 105 4.21 -6.90 -5.10
N LEU A 106 2.98 -7.35 -5.36
CA LEU A 106 1.79 -6.76 -4.74
C LEU A 106 1.78 -6.84 -3.20
N PRO A 107 2.18 -7.95 -2.54
CA PRO A 107 2.25 -8.01 -1.09
C PRO A 107 3.27 -7.02 -0.52
N ASP A 108 4.44 -6.92 -1.16
CA ASP A 108 5.49 -5.96 -0.78
C ASP A 108 5.01 -4.52 -0.92
N LEU A 109 4.28 -4.22 -1.99
CA LEU A 109 3.71 -2.91 -2.24
C LEU A 109 2.63 -2.57 -1.20
N ALA A 110 1.75 -3.51 -0.87
CA ALA A 110 0.74 -3.34 0.18
C ALA A 110 1.40 -3.06 1.54
N GLY A 111 2.41 -3.84 1.90
CA GLY A 111 3.19 -3.63 3.13
C GLY A 111 3.92 -2.29 3.15
N ALA A 112 4.54 -1.90 2.03
CA ALA A 112 5.23 -0.62 1.88
C ALA A 112 4.30 0.58 2.08
N LEU A 113 3.09 0.51 1.51
CA LEU A 113 2.08 1.56 1.66
C LEU A 113 1.65 1.70 3.12
N VAL A 114 1.48 0.59 3.86
CA VAL A 114 1.21 0.63 5.31
C VAL A 114 2.37 1.26 6.08
N VAL A 115 3.61 0.86 5.79
CA VAL A 115 4.81 1.41 6.43
C VAL A 115 4.93 2.92 6.17
N ALA A 116 4.76 3.35 4.93
CA ALA A 116 4.79 4.76 4.55
C ALA A 116 3.67 5.54 5.25
N TYR A 117 2.47 4.96 5.34
CA TYR A 117 1.31 5.61 5.96
C TYR A 117 1.49 5.77 7.48
N ALA A 118 1.98 4.74 8.16
CA ALA A 118 2.30 4.81 9.59
C ALA A 118 3.38 5.87 9.87
N LYS A 119 4.42 5.94 9.03
CA LYS A 119 5.46 6.98 9.12
C LYS A 119 4.91 8.38 8.86
N ALA A 120 3.99 8.53 7.91
CA ALA A 120 3.34 9.82 7.64
C ALA A 120 2.58 10.32 8.87
N ILE A 121 1.81 9.46 9.55
CA ILE A 121 1.14 9.81 10.82
C ILE A 121 2.15 10.26 11.87
N ARG A 122 3.25 9.52 12.05
CA ARG A 122 4.31 9.89 13.00
C ARG A 122 4.99 11.22 12.65
N ILE A 123 5.10 11.57 11.38
CA ILE A 123 5.64 12.86 10.94
C ILE A 123 4.65 13.98 11.22
N ILE A 124 3.36 13.75 10.99
CA ILE A 124 2.28 14.72 11.23
C ILE A 124 2.16 15.05 12.72
N ASP A 125 2.16 14.04 13.59
CA ASP A 125 2.25 14.22 15.04
C ASP A 125 3.34 13.31 15.63
N PRO A 126 4.53 13.86 15.96
CA PRO A 126 5.63 13.09 16.54
C PRO A 126 5.32 12.43 17.89
N LYS A 127 4.33 12.95 18.64
CA LYS A 127 3.99 12.51 19.99
C LYS A 127 2.82 11.54 20.02
N VAL A 128 2.10 11.37 18.91
CA VAL A 128 0.96 10.47 18.84
C VAL A 128 1.41 9.02 19.06
N ARG A 129 0.67 8.32 19.92
CA ARG A 129 0.80 6.87 20.11
C ARG A 129 -0.41 6.14 19.56
N ASN A 130 -1.61 6.67 19.81
CA ASN A 130 -2.87 6.10 19.35
C ASN A 130 -3.50 7.10 18.36
N PRO A 131 -3.32 6.91 17.04
CA PRO A 131 -3.86 7.83 16.06
C PRO A 131 -5.39 7.74 16.01
N GLY A 132 -6.07 8.86 16.24
CA GLY A 132 -7.50 8.99 15.96
C GLY A 132 -7.79 9.45 14.52
N SER A 133 -9.08 9.61 14.20
CA SER A 133 -9.58 9.89 12.85
C SER A 133 -8.92 11.09 12.15
N GLN A 134 -8.63 12.18 12.88
CA GLN A 134 -7.97 13.36 12.32
C GLN A 134 -6.56 13.07 11.79
N HIS A 135 -5.80 12.21 12.46
CA HIS A 135 -4.47 11.80 11.98
C HIS A 135 -4.59 10.98 10.69
N HIS A 136 -5.59 10.09 10.63
CA HIS A 136 -5.86 9.30 9.44
C HIS A 136 -6.31 10.14 8.26
N GLU A 137 -7.13 11.16 8.49
CA GLU A 137 -7.56 12.13 7.46
C GLU A 137 -6.38 12.94 6.93
N ALA A 138 -5.52 13.46 7.82
CA ALA A 138 -4.33 14.20 7.41
C ALA A 138 -3.36 13.31 6.61
N ALA A 139 -3.11 12.08 7.07
CA ALA A 139 -2.26 11.14 6.35
C ALA A 139 -2.83 10.73 4.97
N ARG A 140 -4.15 10.55 4.86
CA ARG A 140 -4.82 10.32 3.57
C ARG A 140 -4.63 11.49 2.62
N ALA A 141 -4.82 12.72 3.11
CA ALA A 141 -4.61 13.92 2.30
C ALA A 141 -3.16 14.03 1.79
N VAL A 142 -2.16 13.65 2.59
CA VAL A 142 -0.76 13.59 2.12
C VAL A 142 -0.57 12.55 1.02
N PHE A 143 -1.18 11.37 1.15
CA PHE A 143 -1.11 10.31 0.14
C PHE A 143 -1.80 10.73 -1.16
N ASP A 144 -2.96 11.37 -1.09
CA ASP A 144 -3.72 11.84 -2.27
C ASP A 144 -2.98 12.91 -3.09
N LEU A 145 -1.99 13.60 -2.50
CA LEU A 145 -1.15 14.53 -3.24
C LEU A 145 -0.10 13.84 -4.12
N LEU A 146 0.22 12.57 -3.87
CA LEU A 146 1.38 11.88 -4.43
C LEU A 146 1.06 10.55 -5.12
N LEU A 147 -0.04 9.89 -4.73
CA LEU A 147 -0.45 8.55 -5.18
C LEU A 147 -1.87 8.56 -5.73
#